data_AF-A0A5J5FDQ3-F1
#
_entry.id   AF-A0A5J5FDQ3-F1
#
_cell.length_a   1.000
_cell.length_b   1.000
_cell.length_c   1.000
_cell.angle_alpha   90.00
_cell.angle_beta   90.00
_cell.angle_gamma   90.00
#
_symmetry.space_group_name_H-M   'P 1'
#
loop_
_entity.id
_entity.type
_entity.pdbx_description
1 polymer ?
#
loop_
_entity_poly.entity_id
_entity_poly.type
_entity_poly.pdbx_seq_one_letter_code
_entity_poly.pdbx_strand_id
1 'polypeptide(L)' 'MKTYIKVSFSSEGARPSEVINRLRSLGFKPVIGEQDMVYEWGNGATPEDAIWFADKIHATLAGFNVLFEIETVSD' A
#
# COMPACT_ATOMS: atom_id res chain seq x y z
N MET A 1 -4.88 13.57 5.83
CA MET A 1 -4.72 12.15 6.25
C MET A 1 -4.15 11.34 5.10
N LYS A 2 -3.15 10.53 5.39
CA LYS A 2 -2.42 9.73 4.40
C LYS A 2 -2.23 8.31 4.91
N THR A 3 -2.27 7.34 4.00
CA THR A 3 -1.80 5.98 4.27
C THR A 3 -0.50 5.77 3.54
N TYR A 4 0.54 5.41 4.28
CA TYR A 4 1.81 4.97 3.75
C TYR A 4 1.84 3.46 3.69
N ILE A 5 2.59 2.91 2.73
CA ILE A 5 2.86 1.49 2.63
C ILE A 5 4.35 1.25 2.42
N LYS A 6 4.85 0.25 3.15
CA LYS A 6 6.18 -0.33 2.98
C LYS A 6 6.04 -1.79 2.59
N VAL A 7 6.79 -2.22 1.58
CA VAL A 7 6.71 -3.58 1.03
C VAL A 7 8.07 -4.25 1.13
N SER A 8 8.09 -5.41 1.77
CA SER A 8 9.26 -6.30 1.75
C SER A 8 9.09 -7.34 0.65
N PHE A 9 9.99 -7.31 -0.32
CA PHE A 9 9.99 -8.20 -1.48
C PHE A 9 10.73 -9.52 -1.20
N SER A 10 10.29 -10.58 -1.87
CA SER A 10 10.96 -11.88 -1.91
C SER A 10 11.51 -12.15 -3.31
N SER A 11 12.68 -12.80 -3.41
CA SER A 11 13.21 -13.28 -4.70
C SER A 11 12.32 -14.34 -5.35
N GLU A 12 11.55 -15.07 -4.54
CA GLU A 12 10.59 -16.09 -4.97
C GLU A 12 9.17 -15.51 -5.19
N GLY A 13 9.04 -14.18 -5.17
CA GLY A 13 7.78 -13.48 -5.36
C GLY A 13 7.64 -12.80 -6.71
N ALA A 14 6.56 -12.04 -6.87
CA ALA A 14 6.36 -11.20 -8.04
C ALA A 14 7.46 -10.13 -8.13
N ARG A 15 7.77 -9.69 -9.36
CA ARG A 15 8.76 -8.63 -9.58
C ARG A 15 8.33 -7.34 -8.86
N PRO A 16 9.25 -6.59 -8.22
CA PRO A 16 8.91 -5.34 -7.54
C PRO A 16 8.14 -4.35 -8.42
N SER A 17 8.50 -4.23 -9.70
CA SER A 17 7.80 -3.36 -10.64
C SER A 17 6.34 -3.75 -10.87
N GLU A 18 6.00 -5.04 -10.82
CA GLU A 18 4.63 -5.52 -10.95
C GLU A 18 3.82 -5.22 -9.69
N VAL A 19 4.38 -5.48 -8.50
CA VAL A 19 3.79 -5.14 -7.20
C VAL A 19 3.47 -3.63 -7.13
N ILE A 20 4.45 -2.78 -7.45
CA ILE A 20 4.27 -1.32 -7.45
C ILE A 20 3.19 -0.89 -8.45
N ASN A 21 3.14 -1.49 -9.64
CA ASN A 21 2.08 -1.19 -10.61
C ASN A 21 0.68 -1.57 -10.12
N ARG A 22 0.53 -2.68 -9.38
CA ARG A 22 -0.75 -3.03 -8.74
C ARG A 22 -1.15 -2.04 -7.66
N LEU A 23 -0.22 -1.64 -6.80
CA LEU A 23 -0.49 -0.62 -5.78
C LEU A 23 -0.87 0.73 -6.41
N ARG A 24 -0.22 1.13 -7.51
CA ARG A 24 -0.62 2.32 -8.28
C ARG A 24 -2.06 2.26 -8.78
N SER A 25 -2.55 1.06 -9.15
CA SER A 25 -3.95 0.90 -9.58
C SER A 25 -4.97 1.11 -8.44
N LEU A 26 -4.53 1.01 -7.18
CA LEU A 26 -5.32 1.38 -6.00
C LEU A 26 -5.20 2.87 -5.63
N GLY A 27 -4.47 3.66 -6.42
CA GLY A 27 -4.29 5.10 -6.19
C GLY A 27 -3.03 5.48 -5.40
N PHE A 28 -2.17 4.52 -5.04
CA PHE A 28 -0.89 4.83 -4.43
C PHE A 28 0.05 5.58 -5.40
N LYS A 29 0.80 6.53 -4.87
CA LYS A 29 1.85 7.27 -5.57
C LYS A 29 3.21 6.89 -4.96
N PRO A 30 4.26 6.65 -5.77
CA PRO A 30 5.59 6.35 -5.25
C PRO A 30 6.15 7.57 -4.51
N VAL A 31 6.88 7.32 -3.43
CA VAL A 31 7.60 8.36 -2.67
C VAL A 31 9.06 7.96 -2.51
N ILE A 32 9.91 8.93 -2.17
CA ILE A 32 11.31 8.68 -1.81
C ILE A 32 11.41 8.84 -0.30
N GLY A 33 11.82 7.79 0.41
CA GLY A 33 11.95 7.81 1.86
C GLY A 33 11.92 6.41 2.46
N GLU A 34 11.53 6.33 3.74
CA GLU A 34 11.42 5.07 4.47
C GLU A 34 10.26 4.18 4.00
N GLN A 35 9.22 4.82 3.46
CA GLN A 35 8.03 4.19 2.89
C GLN A 35 8.17 4.14 1.37
N ASP A 36 7.55 3.15 0.73
CA ASP A 36 7.64 2.98 -0.73
C ASP A 36 6.61 3.83 -1.47
N MET A 37 5.40 3.93 -0.90
CA MET A 37 4.28 4.65 -1.53
C MET A 37 3.35 5.33 -0.53
N VAL A 38 2.58 6.31 -1.02
CA VAL A 38 1.55 7.04 -0.25
C VAL A 38 0.20 7.04 -0.98
N TYR A 39 -0.87 6.92 -0.22
CA TYR A 39 -2.25 7.14 -0.63
C TYR A 39 -2.82 8.34 0.13
N GLU A 40 -3.49 9.26 -0.59
CA GLU A 40 -4.05 10.49 -0.03
C GLU A 40 -5.56 10.38 0.11
N TRP A 41 -6.05 10.41 1.35
CA TRP A 41 -7.48 10.38 1.65
C TRP A 41 -8.08 11.77 1.44
N GLY A 42 -8.72 12.00 0.29
CA GLY A 42 -9.20 13.33 -0.12
C GLY A 42 -10.07 14.05 0.93
N ASN A 43 -10.96 13.33 1.60
CA ASN A 43 -11.85 13.87 2.64
C ASN A 43 -11.53 13.35 4.05
N GLY A 44 -10.33 12.79 4.27
CA GLY A 44 -10.00 12.01 5.47
C GLY A 44 -10.48 10.56 5.38
N ALA A 45 -10.19 9.78 6.43
CA ALA A 45 -10.58 8.38 6.55
C ALA A 45 -11.00 8.08 7.99
N THR A 46 -11.98 7.21 8.17
CA THR A 46 -12.26 6.60 9.48
C THR A 46 -11.38 5.36 9.70
N PRO A 47 -11.31 4.82 10.93
CA PRO A 47 -10.66 3.53 11.16
C PRO A 47 -11.23 2.39 10.30
N GLU A 48 -12.54 2.38 10.05
CA GLU A 48 -13.20 1.39 9.20
C GLU A 48 -12.78 1.52 7.73
N ASP A 49 -12.63 2.75 7.22
CA ASP A 49 -12.11 2.99 5.87
C ASP A 49 -10.67 2.47 5.73
N ALA A 50 -9.83 2.69 6.76
CA ALA A 50 -8.46 2.22 6.77
C ALA A 50 -8.38 0.68 6.77
N ILE A 51 -9.22 0.00 7.55
CA ILE A 51 -9.32 -1.48 7.56
C ILE A 51 -9.81 -1.99 6.20
N TRP A 52 -10.87 -1.38 5.65
CA TRP A 52 -11.37 -1.74 4.32
C TRP A 52 -10.29 -1.60 3.24
N PHE A 53 -9.46 -0.55 3.33
CA PHE A 53 -8.38 -0.35 2.38
C PHE A 53 -7.25 -1.37 2.58
N ALA A 54 -6.94 -1.76 3.82
CA ALA A 54 -6.03 -2.86 4.13
C ALA A 54 -6.48 -4.17 3.46
N ASP A 55 -7.78 -4.48 3.51
CA ASP A 55 -8.34 -5.65 2.83
C ASP A 55 -8.20 -5.57 1.30
N LYS A 56 -8.39 -4.38 0.72
CA LYS A 56 -8.17 -4.16 -0.73
C LYS A 56 -6.71 -4.36 -1.13
N ILE A 57 -5.77 -3.86 -0.33
CA ILE A 57 -4.33 -4.07 -0.55
C ILE A 57 -4.00 -5.55 -0.45
N HIS A 58 -4.46 -6.22 0.62
CA HIS A 58 -4.25 -7.65 0.82
C HIS A 58 -4.75 -8.48 -0.37
N ALA A 59 -5.99 -8.26 -0.81
CA ALA A 59 -6.57 -8.96 -1.95
C ALA A 59 -5.80 -8.66 -3.26
N THR A 60 -5.31 -7.44 -3.44
CA THR A 60 -4.55 -7.02 -4.63
C THR A 60 -3.16 -7.66 -4.70
N LEU A 61 -2.54 -7.91 -3.55
CA LEU A 61 -1.20 -8.50 -3.43
C LEU A 61 -1.23 -10.01 -3.16
N ALA A 62 -2.41 -10.63 -3.10
CA ALA A 62 -2.55 -12.06 -2.87
C ALA A 62 -1.80 -12.87 -3.94
N GLY A 63 -0.99 -13.83 -3.50
CA GLY A 63 -0.17 -14.66 -4.38
C GLY A 63 1.13 -14.00 -4.88
N PHE A 64 1.42 -12.75 -4.50
CA PHE A 64 2.66 -12.08 -4.94
C PHE A 64 3.86 -12.41 -4.04
N ASN A 65 3.63 -13.13 -2.93
CA ASN A 65 4.67 -13.52 -1.97
C ASN A 65 5.48 -12.31 -1.46
N VAL A 66 4.76 -11.30 -0.96
CA VAL A 66 5.31 -10.09 -0.34
C VAL A 66 4.75 -9.93 1.06
N LEU A 67 5.50 -9.25 1.91
CA LEU A 67 5.01 -8.71 3.18
C LEU A 67 4.83 -7.21 3.04
N PHE A 68 3.83 -6.66 3.70
CA PHE A 68 3.61 -5.21 3.70
C PHE A 68 3.18 -4.72 5.07
N GLU A 69 3.48 -3.46 5.32
CA GLU A 69 3.05 -2.69 6.48
C GLU A 69 2.35 -1.43 5.99
N ILE A 70 1.26 -1.04 6.64
CA ILE A 70 0.57 0.22 6.36
C ILE A 70 0.49 1.07 7.61
N GLU A 71 0.68 2.38 7.43
CA GLU A 71 0.54 3.37 8.49
C GLU A 71 -0.42 4.46 8.01
N THR A 72 -1.49 4.71 8.76
CA THR A 72 -2.45 5.78 8.44
C THR A 72 -2.35 6.88 9.48
N VAL A 73 -2.01 8.08 9.03
CA VAL A 73 -1.80 9.25 9.90
C VAL A 73 -2.70 10.41 9.49
N SER A 74 -3.40 10.99 10.47
CA SER A 74 -3.96 12.33 10.37
C SER A 74 -2.82 13.33 10.53
N ASP A 75 -2.72 14.30 9.61
CA ASP A 75 -1.80 15.43 9.78
C ASP A 75 -2.08 16.18 11.09
#